data_AF-A0A075I038-F1
#
_entry.id   AF-A0A075I038-F1
#
_cell.length_a   1.000
_cell.length_b   1.000
_cell.length_c   1.000
_cell.angle_alpha   90.00
_cell.angle_beta   90.00
_cell.angle_gamma   90.00
#
_symmetry.space_group_name_H-M   'P 1'
#
loop_
_entity.id
_entity.type
_entity.pdbx_description
1 polymer ?
#
loop_
_entity_poly.entity_id
_entity_poly.type
_entity_poly.pdbx_seq_one_letter_code
_entity_poly.pdbx_strand_id
1 'polypeptide(L)'
;MSHAANFLYTLNGEKPESELEKIFDICLILHADHTLNASTFAARQVASTRAHMYSAASAAVGALSGELHGGANYEVMRMLLDIKTIDNVEPYIKQKFSQK
;
A
#
# COMPACT_ATOMS: atom_id res chain seq x y z
N MET A 1 0.41 23.47 6.37
CA MET A 1 1.21 22.34 5.86
C MET A 1 0.37 21.62 4.81
N SER A 2 0.96 20.98 3.80
CA SER A 2 0.22 20.10 2.88
C SER A 2 -0.31 18.86 3.63
N HIS A 3 -1.21 18.09 3.01
CA HIS A 3 -1.70 16.85 3.63
C HIS A 3 -0.55 15.85 3.85
N ALA A 4 0.32 15.67 2.86
CA ALA A 4 1.52 14.86 2.95
C ALA A 4 2.46 15.32 4.07
N ALA A 5 2.76 16.62 4.15
CA ALA A 5 3.60 17.16 5.20
C ALA A 5 3.00 16.97 6.60
N ASN A 6 1.69 17.19 6.74
CA ASN A 6 1.01 17.03 8.03
C ASN A 6 1.01 15.56 8.47
N PHE A 7 0.83 14.62 7.54
CA PHE A 7 0.91 13.18 7.84
C PHE A 7 2.29 12.82 8.37
N LEU A 8 3.36 13.20 7.66
CA LEU A 8 4.74 12.94 8.09
C LEU A 8 5.08 13.61 9.42
N TYR A 9 4.63 14.85 9.62
CA TYR A 9 4.79 15.57 10.88
C TYR A 9 4.11 14.85 12.05
N THR A 10 2.86 14.40 11.86
CA THR A 10 2.11 13.68 12.90
C THR A 10 2.77 12.34 13.23
N LEU A 11 3.38 11.68 12.26
CA LEU A 11 4.06 10.39 12.44
C LEU A 11 5.41 10.53 13.17
N ASN A 12 6.18 11.57 12.84
CA ASN A 12 7.59 11.69 13.26
C ASN A 12 7.82 12.75 14.35
N GLY A 13 6.87 13.65 14.61
CA GLY A 13 6.98 14.75 15.57
C GLY A 13 7.78 15.97 15.07
N GLU A 14 8.38 15.88 13.88
CA GLU A 14 9.23 16.91 13.28
C GLU A 14 8.77 17.25 11.87
N LYS A 15 9.02 18.49 11.44
CA LYS A 15 8.64 18.95 10.09
C LYS A 15 9.47 18.17 9.05
N PRO A 16 8.84 17.56 8.03
CA PRO A 16 9.58 16.82 7.02
C PRO A 16 10.44 17.75 6.15
N GLU A 17 11.52 17.20 5.61
CA GLU A 17 12.27 17.82 4.53
C GLU A 17 11.39 17.96 3.28
N SER A 18 11.65 18.99 2.46
CA SER A 18 10.85 19.28 1.27
C SER A 18 10.84 18.13 0.25
N GLU A 19 11.93 17.36 0.18
CA GLU A 19 12.02 16.21 -0.72
C GLU A 19 11.14 15.05 -0.24
N LEU A 20 11.18 14.72 1.07
CA LEU A 20 10.32 13.69 1.65
C LEU A 20 8.83 14.04 1.56
N GLU A 21 8.47 15.31 1.80
CA GLU A 21 7.11 15.80 1.58
C GLU A 21 6.66 15.55 0.14
N LYS A 22 7.49 15.90 -0.85
CA LYS A 22 7.18 15.73 -2.28
C LYS A 22 7.05 14.26 -2.68
N ILE A 23 7.97 13.41 -2.21
CA ILE A 23 7.92 11.96 -2.49
C ILE A 23 6.63 11.37 -1.95
N PHE A 24 6.29 11.69 -0.69
CA PHE A 24 5.08 11.14 -0.06
C PHE A 24 3.79 11.66 -0.73
N ASP A 25 3.75 12.93 -1.13
CA ASP A 25 2.62 13.49 -1.89
C ASP A 25 2.41 12.76 -3.23
N ILE A 26 3.50 12.51 -3.97
CA ILE A 26 3.44 11.71 -5.20
C ILE A 26 2.94 10.29 -4.91
N CYS A 27 3.40 9.65 -3.83
CA CYS A 27 2.91 8.33 -3.44
C CYS A 27 1.40 8.35 -3.17
N LEU A 28 0.88 9.35 -2.45
CA LEU A 28 -0.55 9.49 -2.18
C LEU A 28 -1.35 9.68 -3.47
N ILE A 29 -0.87 10.52 -4.39
CA ILE A 29 -1.52 10.76 -5.69
C ILE A 29 -1.58 9.47 -6.51
N LEU A 30 -0.49 8.72 -6.59
CA LEU A 30 -0.43 7.46 -7.35
C LEU A 30 -1.34 6.37 -6.77
N HIS A 31 -1.59 6.37 -5.45
CA HIS A 31 -2.47 5.41 -4.80
C HIS A 31 -3.94 5.86 -4.72
N ALA A 32 -4.25 7.10 -5.13
CA ALA A 32 -5.56 7.70 -4.88
C ALA A 32 -6.71 7.00 -5.62
N ASP A 33 -6.49 6.55 -6.85
CA ASP A 33 -7.47 5.80 -7.61
C ASP A 33 -6.81 4.80 -8.56
N HIS A 34 -7.48 3.66 -8.74
CA HIS A 34 -7.09 2.63 -9.69
C HIS A 34 -8.32 1.85 -10.19
N THR A 35 -9.40 2.57 -10.53
CA THR A 35 -10.63 2.03 -11.13
C THR A 35 -11.29 0.91 -10.29
N LEU A 36 -11.67 -0.21 -10.90
CA LEU A 36 -12.39 -1.34 -10.28
C LEU A 36 -11.45 -2.44 -9.75
N ASN A 37 -10.40 -2.05 -9.03
CA ASN A 37 -9.58 -3.01 -8.28
C ASN A 37 -10.40 -3.69 -7.16
N ALA A 38 -9.86 -4.77 -6.57
CA ALA A 38 -10.58 -5.62 -5.62
C ALA A 38 -11.21 -4.86 -4.44
N SER A 39 -10.48 -3.92 -3.83
CA SER A 39 -11.00 -3.11 -2.71
C SER A 39 -12.09 -2.14 -3.14
N THR A 40 -11.93 -1.46 -4.28
CA THR A 40 -12.99 -0.60 -4.83
C THR A 40 -14.24 -1.41 -5.16
N PHE A 41 -14.09 -2.59 -5.73
CA PHE A 41 -15.21 -3.48 -6.04
C PHE A 41 -15.93 -3.97 -4.77
N ALA A 42 -15.18 -4.35 -3.73
CA ALA A 42 -15.74 -4.75 -2.44
C ALA A 42 -16.57 -3.63 -1.78
N ALA A 43 -16.06 -2.39 -1.77
CA ALA A 43 -16.82 -1.24 -1.28
C ALA A 43 -18.11 -1.03 -2.07
N ARG A 44 -18.07 -1.11 -3.41
CA ARG A 44 -19.25 -0.96 -4.27
C ARG A 44 -20.28 -2.06 -4.02
N GLN A 45 -19.84 -3.30 -3.84
CA GLN A 45 -20.73 -4.42 -3.54
C GLN A 45 -21.49 -4.18 -2.23
N VAL A 46 -20.80 -3.75 -1.18
CA VAL A 46 -21.45 -3.42 0.11
C VAL A 46 -22.36 -2.20 -0.02
N ALA A 47 -21.94 -1.15 -0.73
CA ALA A 47 -22.76 0.03 -0.95
C ALA A 47 -24.04 -0.27 -1.75
N SER A 48 -24.03 -1.26 -2.65
CA SER A 48 -25.19 -1.63 -3.49
C SER A 48 -26.44 -2.04 -2.70
N THR A 49 -26.27 -2.48 -1.45
CA THR A 49 -27.36 -2.85 -0.54
C THR A 49 -27.91 -1.67 0.26
N ARG A 50 -27.43 -0.44 -0.02
CA ARG A 50 -27.67 0.79 0.76
C ARG A 50 -27.08 0.75 2.17
N ALA A 51 -26.02 -0.03 2.37
CA ALA A 51 -25.26 -0.02 3.62
C ALA A 51 -24.59 1.34 3.88
N HIS A 52 -24.26 1.62 5.15
CA HIS A 52 -23.59 2.85 5.54
C HIS A 52 -22.20 2.98 4.89
N MET A 53 -21.76 4.20 4.58
CA MET A 53 -20.46 4.45 3.94
C MET A 53 -19.28 3.86 4.71
N TYR A 54 -19.30 3.93 6.05
CA TYR A 54 -18.29 3.26 6.90
C TYR A 54 -18.24 1.74 6.67
N SER A 55 -19.37 1.06 6.46
CA SER A 55 -19.37 -0.38 6.14
C SER A 55 -18.72 -0.67 4.78
N ALA A 56 -18.99 0.17 3.77
CA ALA A 56 -18.35 0.06 2.47
C ALA A 56 -16.84 0.32 2.56
N ALA A 57 -16.42 1.34 3.31
CA ALA A 57 -15.01 1.65 3.55
C ALA A 57 -14.30 0.51 4.29
N SER A 58 -14.91 -0.05 5.34
CA SER A 58 -14.37 -1.21 6.06
C SER A 58 -14.19 -2.43 5.16
N ALA A 59 -15.13 -2.67 4.24
CA ALA A 59 -14.99 -3.76 3.26
C ALA A 59 -13.83 -3.52 2.28
N ALA A 60 -13.65 -2.29 1.78
CA ALA A 60 -12.49 -1.94 0.98
C ALA A 60 -11.17 -2.13 1.74
N VAL A 61 -11.09 -1.69 3.00
CA VAL A 61 -9.89 -1.86 3.83
C VAL A 61 -9.57 -3.35 4.03
N GLY A 62 -10.57 -4.18 4.32
CA GLY A 62 -10.38 -5.62 4.47
C GLY A 62 -9.94 -6.31 3.17
N ALA A 63 -10.44 -5.88 2.01
CA ALA A 63 -9.97 -6.38 0.73
C ALA A 63 -8.56 -5.88 0.38
N LEU A 64 -8.21 -4.65 0.75
CA LEU A 64 -6.90 -4.06 0.51
C LEU A 64 -5.80 -4.69 1.38
N SER A 65 -6.11 -5.19 2.58
CA SER A 65 -5.11 -5.78 3.48
C SER A 65 -4.53 -7.12 3.02
N GLY A 66 -5.12 -7.76 2.00
CA GLY A 66 -4.62 -9.04 1.47
C GLY A 66 -3.27 -8.90 0.76
N GLU A 67 -2.40 -9.91 0.90
CA GLU A 67 -1.05 -9.96 0.29
C GLU A 67 -1.06 -9.88 -1.24
N LEU A 68 -2.17 -10.30 -1.88
CA LEU A 68 -2.35 -10.24 -3.33
C LEU A 68 -2.93 -8.91 -3.82
N HIS A 69 -3.13 -7.93 -2.91
CA HIS A 69 -3.62 -6.59 -3.23
C HIS A 69 -2.73 -5.53 -2.55
N GLY A 70 -3.27 -4.74 -1.62
CA GLY A 70 -2.50 -3.68 -0.96
C GLY A 70 -1.40 -4.19 -0.02
N GLY A 71 -1.53 -5.40 0.53
CA GLY A 71 -0.50 -6.03 1.36
C GLY A 71 0.78 -6.40 0.60
N ALA A 72 0.75 -6.38 -0.74
CA ALA A 72 1.92 -6.73 -1.55
C ALA A 72 3.13 -5.80 -1.30
N ASN A 73 2.92 -4.53 -0.94
CA ASN A 73 4.02 -3.60 -0.65
C ASN A 73 4.84 -4.03 0.58
N TYR A 74 4.17 -4.55 1.61
CA TYR A 74 4.78 -5.12 2.79
C TYR A 74 5.56 -6.39 2.44
N GLU A 75 4.98 -7.25 1.60
CA GLU A 75 5.67 -8.46 1.10
C GLU A 75 6.91 -8.12 0.26
N VAL A 76 6.86 -7.06 -0.55
CA VAL A 76 8.05 -6.55 -1.27
C VAL A 76 9.14 -6.10 -0.29
N MET A 77 8.79 -5.33 0.75
CA MET A 77 9.78 -4.91 1.74
C MET A 77 10.38 -6.09 2.50
N ARG A 78 9.57 -7.09 2.89
CA ARG A 78 10.06 -8.34 3.48
C ARG A 78 11.02 -9.06 2.55
N MET A 79 10.67 -9.20 1.27
CA MET A 79 11.53 -9.81 0.27
C MET A 79 12.89 -9.10 0.17
N LEU A 80 12.90 -7.76 0.14
CA LEU A 80 14.14 -6.97 0.07
C LEU A 80 15.00 -7.15 1.33
N LEU A 81 14.37 -7.20 2.51
CA LEU A 81 15.07 -7.45 3.78
C LEU A 81 15.65 -8.87 3.86
N ASP A 82 14.99 -9.87 3.27
CA ASP A 82 15.48 -11.25 3.19
C ASP A 82 16.66 -11.38 2.21
N ILE A 83 16.63 -10.68 1.08
CA ILE A 83 17.71 -10.68 0.07
C ILE A 83 19.00 -10.08 0.62
N LYS A 84 18.92 -8.96 1.38
CA LYS A 84 20.03 -8.23 2.02
C LYS A 84 21.03 -7.59 1.05
N THR A 85 21.67 -8.37 0.18
CA THR A 85 22.74 -7.92 -0.74
C THR A 85 22.38 -8.23 -2.19
N ILE A 86 22.99 -7.47 -3.12
CA ILE A 86 22.74 -7.61 -4.55
C ILE A 86 23.11 -9.02 -5.06
N ASP A 87 24.21 -9.59 -4.54
CA ASP A 87 24.68 -10.93 -4.92
C ASP A 87 23.66 -12.04 -4.62
N ASN A 88 22.74 -11.81 -3.68
CA ASN A 88 21.71 -12.77 -3.29
C ASN A 88 20.43 -12.67 -4.12
N VAL A 89 20.27 -11.66 -4.98
CA VAL A 89 19.02 -11.43 -5.74
C VAL A 89 18.73 -12.63 -6.65
N GLU A 90 19.67 -13.02 -7.50
CA GLU A 90 19.44 -14.09 -8.48
C GLU A 90 19.21 -15.46 -7.82
N PRO A 91 20.01 -15.90 -6.82
CA PRO A 91 19.72 -17.12 -6.07
C PRO A 91 18.36 -17.12 -5.39
N TYR A 92 17.98 -16.02 -4.73
CA TYR A 92 16.70 -15.89 -4.02
C TYR A 92 15.50 -16.05 -4.97
N ILE A 93 15.54 -15.36 -6.12
CA ILE A 93 14.47 -15.42 -7.11
C ILE A 93 14.37 -16.82 -7.72
N LYS A 94 15.50 -17.45 -8.06
CA LYS A 94 15.52 -18.85 -8.56
C LYS A 94 14.89 -19.81 -7.57
N GLN A 95 15.22 -19.69 -6.29
CA GLN A 95 14.64 -20.50 -5.22
C GLN A 95 13.12 -20.30 -5.09
N LYS A 96 12.62 -19.05 -5.15
CA LYS A 96 11.18 -18.78 -5.09
C LYS A 96 10.43 -19.38 -6.27
N PHE A 97 10.99 -19.36 -7.47
CA PHE A 97 10.37 -19.97 -8.64
C PHE A 97 10.39 -21.51 -8.60
N SER A 98 11.36 -22.14 -7.96
CA SER A 98 11.40 -23.61 -7.84
C SER A 98 10.43 -24.16 -6.77
N GLN A 99 9.87 -23.31 -5.93
CA GLN A 99 8.93 -23.66 -4.85
C GLN A 99 7.46 -23.46 -5.25
N LYS A 100 7.18 -23.24 -6.54
CA LYS A 100 5.83 -23.12 -7.09
C LYS A 100 5.11 -24.47 -7.20
#